data_AF-A0A0G0RCM0-F1
#
_entry.id   AF-A0A0G0RCM0-F1
#
_cell.length_a   1.000
_cell.length_b   1.000
_cell.length_c   1.000
_cell.angle_alpha   90.00
_cell.angle_beta   90.00
_cell.angle_gamma   90.00
#
_symmetry.space_group_name_H-M   'P 1'
#
loop_
_entity.id
_entity.type
_entity.pdbx_description
1 polymer ?
#
loop_
_entity_poly.entity_id
_entity_poly.type
_entity_poly.pdbx_seq_one_letter_code
_entity_poly.pdbx_strand_id
1 'polypeptide(L)' 'MIKKILAPVQAWILLQGKCVGCGKNLSLARKFERVDNSQKVICSCNRIFIFDKRIGRYKRATIEEAKA' A
#
# COMPACT_ATOMS: atom_id res chain seq x y z
N MET A 1 -26.75 1.83 8.54
CA MET A 1 -25.58 1.00 8.90
C MET A 1 -24.89 0.38 7.67
N ILE A 2 -24.84 1.08 6.54
CA ILE A 2 -24.18 0.62 5.29
C ILE A 2 -22.70 1.11 5.19
N LYS A 3 -22.21 1.88 6.17
CA LYS A 3 -20.82 2.37 6.18
C LYS A 3 -19.77 1.34 6.63
N LYS A 4 -20.18 0.13 7.04
CA LYS A 4 -19.26 -0.90 7.59
C LYS A 4 -19.04 -2.13 6.70
N ILE A 5 -19.73 -2.25 5.56
CA ILE A 5 -19.64 -3.44 4.68
C ILE A 5 -18.70 -3.23 3.48
N LEU A 6 -18.23 -2.00 3.21
CA LEU A 6 -17.31 -1.70 2.10
C LEU A 6 -15.81 -1.69 2.47
N ALA A 7 -15.47 -1.97 3.74
CA ALA A 7 -14.08 -2.11 4.19
C ALA A 7 -13.35 -3.41 3.78
N PRO A 8 -14.01 -4.58 3.56
CA PRO A 8 -13.26 -5.82 3.35
C PRO A 8 -12.56 -5.86 2.01
N VAL A 9 -13.13 -5.26 0.96
CA VAL A 9 -12.58 -5.37 -0.40
C VAL A 9 -11.29 -4.57 -0.56
N GLN A 10 -11.21 -3.35 0.00
CA GLN A 10 -10.00 -2.53 -0.11
C GLN A 10 -8.82 -3.15 0.66
N ALA A 11 -9.08 -3.70 1.85
CA ALA A 11 -8.07 -4.42 2.62
C ALA A 11 -7.66 -5.72 1.91
N TRP A 12 -8.62 -6.43 1.31
CA TRP A 12 -8.38 -7.68 0.57
C TRP A 12 -7.54 -7.46 -0.69
N ILE A 13 -7.80 -6.41 -1.46
CA ILE A 13 -6.97 -6.03 -2.62
C ILE A 13 -5.53 -5.72 -2.20
N LEU A 14 -5.34 -5.02 -1.07
CA LEU A 14 -4.01 -4.76 -0.51
C LEU A 14 -3.32 -6.05 -0.02
N LEU A 15 -4.06 -6.98 0.58
CA LEU A 15 -3.57 -8.30 0.99
C LEU A 15 -3.08 -9.11 -0.23
N GLN A 16 -3.73 -8.99 -1.38
CA GLN A 16 -3.25 -9.56 -2.64
C GLN A 16 -2.01 -8.84 -3.21
N GLY A 17 -1.51 -7.79 -2.55
CA GLY A 17 -0.41 -6.97 -3.04
C GLY A 17 -0.80 -6.11 -4.23
N LYS A 18 -2.08 -5.79 -4.43
CA LYS A 18 -2.55 -4.97 -5.54
C LYS A 18 -2.89 -3.55 -5.11
N CYS A 19 -2.77 -2.61 -6.04
CA CYS A 19 -3.18 -1.24 -5.81
C CYS A 19 -4.70 -1.12 -5.76
N VAL A 20 -5.24 -0.55 -4.68
CA VAL A 20 -6.69 -0.26 -4.53
C VAL A 20 -7.26 0.75 -5.54
N GLY A 21 -6.41 1.43 -6.31
CA GLY A 21 -6.84 2.38 -7.33
C GLY A 21 -6.91 1.75 -8.72
N CYS A 22 -5.79 1.19 -9.17
CA CYS A 22 -5.64 0.72 -10.54
C CYS A 22 -5.52 -0.82 -10.68
N GLY A 23 -5.63 -1.58 -9.59
CA GLY A 23 -5.56 -3.05 -9.59
C GLY A 23 -4.19 -3.68 -9.91
N LYS A 24 -3.20 -2.87 -10.31
CA LYS A 24 -1.84 -3.35 -10.63
C LYS A 24 -1.10 -3.90 -9.41
N ASN A 25 -0.22 -4.86 -9.66
CA ASN A 25 0.60 -5.47 -8.61
C ASN A 25 1.64 -4.48 -8.06
N LEU A 26 1.65 -4.30 -6.74
CA LEU A 26 2.60 -3.47 -6.00
C LEU A 26 3.99 -4.10 -5.94
N SER A 27 4.11 -5.41 -6.21
CA SER A 27 5.42 -6.07 -6.29
C SER A 27 6.29 -5.53 -7.44
N LEU A 28 5.65 -5.09 -8.54
CA LEU A 28 6.29 -4.52 -9.74
C LEU A 28 6.40 -2.99 -9.70
N ALA A 29 5.87 -2.37 -8.65
CA ALA A 29 5.91 -0.92 -8.47
C ALA A 29 7.32 -0.46 -8.05
N ARG A 30 7.59 0.85 -8.15
CA ARG A 30 8.88 1.42 -7.71
C ARG A 30 8.97 1.33 -6.19
N LYS A 31 10.03 0.71 -5.66
CA LYS A 31 10.25 0.53 -4.22
C LYS A 31 11.50 1.28 -3.77
N PHE A 32 11.41 1.94 -2.63
CA PHE A 32 12.50 2.63 -1.97
C PHE A 32 12.66 2.07 -0.56
N GLU A 33 13.85 1.61 -0.23
CA GLU A 33 14.20 1.16 1.13
C GLU A 33 14.05 2.31 2.11
N ARG A 34 13.50 2.05 3.30
CA ARG A 34 13.48 2.98 4.43
C ARG A 34 14.27 2.41 5.60
N VAL A 35 14.76 3.29 6.46
CA VAL A 35 15.58 2.95 7.64
C VAL A 35 14.84 2.15 8.72
N ASP A 36 13.50 2.16 8.67
CA ASP A 36 12.60 1.55 9.67
C ASP A 36 12.18 0.11 9.34
N ASN A 37 12.95 -0.60 8.49
CA ASN A 37 12.58 -1.92 7.94
C ASN A 37 11.26 -1.91 7.15
N SER A 38 10.87 -0.77 6.61
CA SER A 38 9.79 -0.66 5.64
C SER A 38 10.32 -0.27 4.27
N GLN A 39 9.47 -0.36 3.25
CA GLN A 39 9.76 0.12 1.90
C GLN A 39 8.65 1.05 1.45
N LYS A 40 9.00 2.20 0.90
CA LYS A 40 8.05 3.07 0.20
C LYS A 40 7.81 2.50 -1.18
N VAL A 41 6.56 2.25 -1.53
CA VAL A 41 6.14 1.63 -2.78
C VAL A 41 5.24 2.60 -3.53
N ILE A 42 5.70 3.07 -4.68
CA ILE A 42 4.98 4.03 -5.52
C ILE A 42 4.40 3.30 -6.72
N CYS A 43 3.07 3.18 -6.74
CA CYS A 43 2.35 2.58 -7.84
C CYS A 43 2.40 3.47 -9.09
N SER A 44 2.21 2.90 -10.28
CA SER A 44 2.17 3.65 -11.55
C SER A 44 1.03 4.68 -11.63
N CYS A 45 0.04 4.60 -10.75
CA CYS A 45 -1.04 5.59 -10.61
C CYS A 45 -0.69 6.72 -9.62
N ASN A 46 0.58 6.88 -9.26
CA ASN A 46 1.11 7.84 -8.28
C ASN A 46 0.62 7.65 -6.83
N ARG A 47 -0.08 6.55 -6.52
CA ARG A 47 -0.43 6.21 -5.13
C ARG A 47 0.77 5.62 -4.40
N ILE A 48 0.97 6.09 -3.17
CA ILE A 48 2.09 5.70 -2.31
C ILE A 48 1.58 4.72 -1.25
N PHE A 49 2.32 3.64 -1.09
CA PHE A 49 2.11 2.59 -0.12
C PHE A 49 3.39 2.40 0.68
N ILE A 50 3.27 1.87 1.89
CA ILE A 50 4.40 1.40 2.67
C ILE A 50 4.28 -0.11 2.80
N PHE A 51 5.34 -0.82 2.45
CA PHE A 51 5.46 -2.25 2.67
C PHE A 51 6.28 -2.48 3.93
N ASP A 52 5.67 -3.06 4.95
CA ASP A 52 6.35 -3.43 6.17
C ASP A 52 6.99 -4.82 5.97
N LYS A 53 8.33 -4.87 5.99
CA LYS A 53 9.06 -6.14 5.77
C LYS A 53 8.91 -7.11 6.94
N ARG A 54 8.59 -6.64 8.15
CA ARG A 54 8.46 -7.48 9.35
C ARG A 54 7.21 -8.34 9.28
N ILE A 55 6.11 -7.73 8.87
CA ILE A 55 4.80 -8.41 8.77
C ILE A 55 4.46 -8.86 7.34
N GLY A 56 5.22 -8.42 6.33
CA GLY A 56 4.99 -8.75 4.93
C GLY A 56 3.71 -8.16 4.35
N ARG A 57 3.26 -6.99 4.84
CA ARG A 57 1.99 -6.38 4.45
C ARG A 57 2.19 -4.98 3.89
N TYR A 58 1.36 -4.66 2.90
CA TYR A 58 1.23 -3.31 2.38
C TYR A 58 0.23 -2.53 3.25
N LYS A 59 0.54 -1.26 3.51
CA LYS A 59 -0.37 -0.25 4.07
C LYS A 59 -0.38 0.97 3.16
N ARG A 60 -1.45 1.77 3.19
CA ARG A 60 -1.43 3.09 2.57
C ARG A 60 -0.47 3.99 3.35
N ALA A 61 0.34 4.77 2.64
CA ALA A 61 1.21 5.75 3.29
C ALA A 61 0.38 6.83 3.98
N THR A 62 0.80 7.26 5.17
CA THR A 62 0.29 8.47 5.80
C THR A 62 0.76 9.71 5.03
N ILE A 63 0.15 10.87 5.31
CA ILE A 63 0.53 12.13 4.66
C ILE A 63 2.01 12.46 4.92
N GLU A 64 2.50 12.16 6.12
CA GLU A 64 3.89 12.35 6.52
C GLU A 64 4.82 11.40 5.74
N GLU A 65 4.46 10.12 5.62
CA GLU A 65 5.23 9.12 4.86
C GLU A 65 5.24 9.41 3.35
N ALA A 66 4.20 10.08 2.82
CA ALA A 66 4.14 10.48 1.42
C ALA A 66 5.14 11.62 1.10
N LYS A 67 5.29 12.59 2.02
CA LYS A 67 6.15 13.76 1.87
C LYS A 67 7.64 13.46 2.10
N ALA A 68 7.96 12.47 2.92
CA ALA A 68 9.33 12.00 3.23
C ALA A 68 9.84 11.00 2.20
#